data_AF-J2AUV9-F1
#
_entry.id   AF-J2AUV9-F1
#
_cell.length_a   1.000
_cell.length_b   1.000
_cell.length_c   1.000
_cell.angle_alpha   90.00
_cell.angle_beta   90.00
_cell.angle_gamma   90.00
#
_symmetry.space_group_name_H-M   'P 1'
#
loop_
_entity.id
_entity.type
_entity.pdbx_description
1 polymer ?
#
loop_
_entity_poly.entity_id
_entity_poly.type
_entity_poly.pdbx_seq_one_letter_code
_entity_poly.pdbx_strand_id
1 'polypeptide(L)'
;MKRFLLGSALLFAAASSAFAAEALPAAVPGHPPVAVGPKLVEPHLHIARSNISGHARIALTFDACMGEADERILSTLVNERIPATIFVTARWLKRNPKAVAVFLQNPDLFELENHGEKHIPAIDKPVLVYGIASAGSPDAVRQEVEGGAAAMVASGIPAPRWFRGSTAKYDLSAIGQIRAMGYRIAGYSVNGDGGSLLGATVTEKRISSAKDGDVVISHINQPTHAAGEGVARALVDLKAKGTEFVRLQDVADTGDDKTTE
;
A
#
# COMPACT_ATOMS: atom_id res chain seq x y z
N MET A 1 77.68 29.06 39.65
CA MET A 1 78.30 28.96 38.31
C MET A 1 78.95 27.59 38.16
N LYS A 2 78.52 26.87 37.12
CA LYS A 2 79.13 25.71 36.42
C LYS A 2 79.96 24.69 37.23
N ARG A 3 79.39 23.51 37.45
CA ARG A 3 80.13 22.26 37.70
C ARG A 3 79.87 21.32 36.53
N PHE A 4 80.89 21.05 35.72
CA PHE A 4 80.94 19.90 34.81
C PHE A 4 81.90 18.88 35.44
N LEU A 5 81.44 17.67 35.66
CA LEU A 5 82.23 16.53 36.12
C LEU A 5 82.00 15.36 35.19
N LEU A 6 83.12 14.78 34.77
CA LEU A 6 83.30 13.55 33.99
C LEU A 6 82.54 12.35 34.58
N GLY A 7 82.20 11.40 33.72
CA GLY A 7 81.79 10.05 34.13
C GLY A 7 81.98 9.03 33.02
N SER A 8 83.04 8.22 33.15
CA SER A 8 83.40 7.06 32.33
C SER A 8 82.28 6.07 32.04
N ALA A 9 82.35 5.47 30.86
CA ALA A 9 81.52 4.36 30.44
C ALA A 9 81.93 3.04 31.12
N LEU A 10 80.92 2.27 31.55
CA LEU A 10 81.04 0.85 31.86
C LEU A 10 79.92 0.11 31.11
N LEU A 11 80.31 -0.81 30.23
CA LEU A 11 79.40 -1.78 29.62
C LEU A 11 79.06 -2.87 30.65
N PHE A 12 77.76 -3.08 30.86
CA PHE A 12 77.23 -4.30 31.47
C PHE A 12 76.40 -5.05 30.42
N ALA A 13 76.76 -6.31 30.18
CA ALA A 13 75.97 -7.24 29.39
C ALA A 13 74.77 -7.73 30.22
N ALA A 14 73.57 -7.64 29.66
CA ALA A 14 72.36 -8.21 30.25
C ALA A 14 71.84 -9.35 29.37
N ALA A 15 71.80 -10.56 29.94
CA ALA A 15 71.13 -11.71 29.35
C ALA A 15 69.61 -11.48 29.33
N SER A 16 68.98 -11.66 28.18
CA SER A 16 67.53 -11.53 28.00
C SER A 16 66.85 -12.87 28.26
N SER A 17 66.05 -12.96 29.32
CA SER A 17 65.10 -14.06 29.55
C SER A 17 63.77 -13.70 28.90
N ALA A 18 63.43 -14.40 27.81
CA ALA A 18 62.13 -14.28 27.15
C ALA A 18 61.08 -15.09 27.91
N PHE A 19 60.13 -14.41 28.56
CA PHE A 19 58.86 -15.00 28.96
C PHE A 19 57.92 -15.03 27.74
N ALA A 20 57.51 -16.21 27.31
CA ALA A 20 56.45 -16.36 26.31
C ALA A 20 55.11 -16.01 26.96
N ALA A 21 54.54 -14.87 26.58
CA ALA A 21 53.16 -14.53 26.90
C ALA A 21 52.24 -15.30 25.94
N GLU A 22 51.41 -16.18 26.49
CA GLU A 22 50.38 -16.92 25.75
C GLU A 22 49.30 -15.92 25.31
N ALA A 23 49.22 -15.66 24.01
CA ALA A 23 48.25 -14.73 23.44
C ALA A 23 46.85 -15.35 23.46
N LEU A 24 45.91 -14.71 24.16
CA LEU A 24 44.49 -15.05 24.07
C LEU A 24 43.99 -14.88 22.63
N PRO A 25 43.20 -15.81 22.08
CA PRO A 25 42.67 -15.68 20.74
C PRO A 25 41.77 -14.44 20.64
N ALA A 26 42.04 -13.61 19.64
CA ALA A 26 41.23 -12.44 19.33
C ALA A 26 39.79 -12.86 19.04
N ALA A 27 38.83 -12.26 19.75
CA ALA A 27 37.43 -12.42 19.47
C ALA A 27 37.15 -11.93 18.04
N VAL A 28 36.69 -12.84 17.17
CA VAL A 28 36.14 -12.51 15.86
C VAL A 28 34.99 -11.51 16.07
N PRO A 29 34.98 -10.34 15.41
CA PRO A 29 33.86 -9.41 15.51
C PRO A 29 32.62 -10.11 15.00
N GLY A 30 31.66 -10.36 15.90
CA GLY A 30 30.35 -10.87 15.52
C GLY A 30 29.69 -9.90 14.54
N HIS A 31 29.11 -10.43 13.47
CA HIS A 31 28.28 -9.63 12.58
C HIS A 31 27.23 -8.90 13.43
N PRO A 32 27.02 -7.59 13.23
CA PRO A 32 25.91 -6.90 13.88
C PRO A 32 24.62 -7.65 13.55
N PRO A 33 23.68 -7.82 14.51
CA PRO A 33 22.41 -8.44 14.22
C PRO A 33 21.78 -7.70 13.05
N VAL A 34 21.45 -8.43 11.97
CA VAL A 34 20.69 -7.89 10.85
C VAL A 34 19.42 -7.31 11.45
N ALA A 35 19.24 -5.99 11.33
CA ALA A 35 18.04 -5.34 11.81
C ALA A 35 16.84 -6.00 11.13
N VAL A 36 16.04 -6.74 11.90
CA VAL A 36 14.79 -7.31 11.40
C VAL A 36 13.87 -6.13 11.12
N GLY A 37 13.57 -5.90 9.85
CA GLY A 37 12.68 -4.82 9.42
C GLY A 37 11.29 -4.93 10.07
N PRO A 38 10.45 -3.87 9.99
CA PRO A 38 9.09 -3.93 10.51
C PRO A 38 8.35 -5.16 9.96
N LYS A 39 7.62 -5.87 10.82
CA LYS A 39 6.65 -6.87 10.36
C LYS A 39 5.52 -6.13 9.66
N LEU A 40 5.40 -6.35 8.36
CA LEU A 40 4.33 -5.80 7.54
C LEU A 40 3.22 -6.83 7.32
N VAL A 41 1.99 -6.35 7.24
CA VAL A 41 0.80 -7.12 6.87
C VAL A 41 0.19 -6.53 5.59
N GLU A 42 -0.55 -7.36 4.87
CA GLU A 42 -1.40 -6.97 3.74
C GLU A 42 -2.82 -7.38 4.07
N PRO A 43 -3.67 -6.43 4.52
CA PRO A 43 -5.00 -6.76 4.98
C PRO A 43 -5.87 -7.39 3.89
N HIS A 44 -6.61 -8.42 4.27
CA HIS A 44 -7.66 -8.99 3.44
C HIS A 44 -9.00 -8.37 3.78
N LEU A 45 -9.85 -8.24 2.76
CA LEU A 45 -11.21 -7.75 2.92
C LEU A 45 -12.17 -8.62 2.12
N HIS A 46 -13.27 -9.00 2.75
CA HIS A 46 -14.41 -9.62 2.10
C HIS A 46 -15.67 -8.81 2.43
N ILE A 47 -16.68 -8.91 1.56
CA ILE A 47 -18.01 -8.36 1.77
C ILE A 47 -19.03 -9.47 2.08
N ALA A 48 -20.17 -9.09 2.64
CA ALA A 48 -21.25 -10.02 2.89
C ALA A 48 -21.73 -10.64 1.58
N ARG A 49 -21.65 -11.96 1.55
CA ARG A 49 -22.03 -12.83 0.44
C ARG A 49 -23.49 -12.63 0.02
N SER A 50 -23.80 -12.90 -1.25
CA SER A 50 -25.19 -12.96 -1.72
C SER A 50 -25.93 -14.13 -1.07
N ASN A 51 -25.22 -15.23 -0.78
CA ASN A 51 -25.78 -16.54 -0.38
C ASN A 51 -26.76 -17.15 -1.38
N ILE A 52 -26.71 -16.71 -2.65
CA ILE A 52 -27.53 -17.24 -3.73
C ILE A 52 -26.62 -18.09 -4.64
N SER A 53 -26.94 -19.38 -4.77
CA SER A 53 -26.16 -20.30 -5.60
C SER A 53 -26.10 -19.83 -7.04
N GLY A 54 -24.89 -19.70 -7.60
CA GLY A 54 -24.68 -19.25 -8.97
C GLY A 54 -24.72 -17.73 -9.17
N HIS A 55 -25.00 -16.95 -8.13
CA HIS A 55 -25.06 -15.48 -8.19
C HIS A 55 -24.01 -14.89 -7.24
N ALA A 56 -22.85 -14.53 -7.77
CA ALA A 56 -21.82 -13.90 -6.96
C ALA A 56 -22.15 -12.43 -6.69
N ARG A 57 -21.98 -11.98 -5.44
CA ARG A 57 -21.84 -10.56 -5.12
C ARG A 57 -20.37 -10.22 -4.93
N ILE A 58 -19.87 -9.19 -5.60
CA ILE A 58 -18.48 -8.74 -5.45
C ILE A 58 -18.41 -7.21 -5.32
N ALA A 59 -17.34 -6.73 -4.69
CA ALA A 59 -16.96 -5.31 -4.74
C ALA A 59 -15.77 -5.12 -5.68
N LEU A 60 -15.95 -4.26 -6.67
CA LEU A 60 -14.86 -3.79 -7.53
C LEU A 60 -14.26 -2.54 -6.92
N THR A 61 -12.95 -2.58 -6.63
CA THR A 61 -12.22 -1.43 -6.10
C THR A 61 -11.09 -1.03 -7.03
N PHE A 62 -10.94 0.27 -7.27
CA PHE A 62 -9.93 0.80 -8.16
C PHE A 62 -9.05 1.83 -7.46
N ASP A 63 -7.75 1.59 -7.47
CA ASP A 63 -6.77 2.54 -6.97
C ASP A 63 -6.42 3.52 -8.10
N ALA A 64 -6.57 4.81 -7.81
CA ALA A 64 -6.25 5.93 -8.69
C ALA A 64 -5.02 6.66 -8.13
N CYS A 65 -3.85 6.05 -8.32
CA CYS A 65 -2.59 6.47 -7.71
C CYS A 65 -2.09 7.81 -8.29
N MET A 66 -1.52 7.77 -9.48
CA MET A 66 -0.89 8.87 -10.22
C MET A 66 -1.11 8.64 -11.71
N GLY A 67 -0.90 9.65 -12.56
CA GLY A 67 -1.11 9.50 -14.00
C GLY A 67 -2.52 9.93 -14.42
N GLU A 68 -2.96 9.46 -15.58
CA GLU A 68 -4.24 9.82 -16.18
C GLU A 68 -5.27 8.71 -15.96
N ALA A 69 -6.56 9.06 -15.97
CA ALA A 69 -7.64 8.08 -15.95
C ALA A 69 -7.54 7.11 -17.15
N ASP A 70 -7.79 5.82 -16.90
CA ASP A 70 -7.99 4.83 -17.95
C ASP A 70 -9.44 4.88 -18.44
N GLU A 71 -9.64 5.61 -19.54
CA GLU A 71 -10.96 5.78 -20.16
C GLU A 71 -11.59 4.45 -20.61
N ARG A 72 -10.80 3.40 -20.86
CA ARG A 72 -11.36 2.07 -21.18
C ARG A 72 -12.13 1.52 -20.00
N ILE A 73 -11.57 1.62 -18.80
CA ILE A 73 -12.21 1.17 -17.56
C ILE A 73 -13.37 2.10 -17.19
N LEU A 74 -13.12 3.42 -17.16
CA LEU A 74 -14.10 4.42 -16.75
C LEU A 74 -15.36 4.38 -17.63
N SER A 75 -15.19 4.34 -18.96
CA SER A 75 -16.32 4.27 -19.88
C SER A 75 -17.08 2.96 -19.76
N THR A 76 -16.40 1.81 -19.56
CA THR A 76 -17.10 0.54 -19.31
C THR A 76 -17.93 0.58 -18.04
N LEU A 77 -17.40 1.09 -16.92
CA LEU A 77 -18.17 1.22 -15.67
C LEU A 77 -19.45 2.05 -15.86
N VAL A 78 -19.35 3.18 -16.57
CA VAL A 78 -20.50 4.06 -16.84
C VAL A 78 -21.49 3.42 -17.81
N ASN A 79 -21.02 2.95 -18.96
CA ASN A 79 -21.88 2.38 -20.02
C ASN A 79 -22.61 1.13 -19.54
N GLU A 80 -21.92 0.30 -18.75
CA GLU A 80 -22.49 -0.92 -18.20
C GLU A 80 -23.19 -0.69 -16.86
N ARG A 81 -23.22 0.54 -16.33
CA ARG A 81 -23.79 0.88 -15.02
C ARG A 81 -23.28 -0.02 -13.89
N ILE A 82 -21.98 -0.28 -13.87
CA ILE A 82 -21.34 -1.14 -12.87
C ILE A 82 -20.88 -0.28 -11.70
N PRO A 83 -21.43 -0.46 -10.49
CA PRO A 83 -20.97 0.27 -9.33
C PRO A 83 -19.57 -0.17 -8.89
N ALA A 84 -18.78 0.77 -8.37
CA ALA A 84 -17.41 0.54 -7.90
C ALA A 84 -16.99 1.56 -6.83
N THR A 85 -16.02 1.17 -6.00
CA THR A 85 -15.36 2.07 -5.04
C THR A 85 -13.99 2.49 -5.56
N ILE A 86 -13.73 3.79 -5.69
CA ILE A 86 -12.49 4.34 -6.24
C ILE A 86 -11.67 4.99 -5.12
N PHE A 87 -10.47 4.47 -4.88
CA PHE A 87 -9.51 5.04 -3.95
C PHE A 87 -8.65 6.07 -4.68
N VAL A 88 -8.80 7.36 -4.35
CA VAL A 88 -8.15 8.48 -5.06
C VAL A 88 -7.08 9.15 -4.22
N THR A 89 -5.93 9.47 -4.82
CA THR A 89 -4.92 10.30 -4.16
C THR A 89 -5.19 11.79 -4.39
N ALA A 90 -4.71 12.65 -3.50
CA ALA A 90 -4.76 14.11 -3.72
C ALA A 90 -4.10 14.52 -5.04
N ARG A 91 -3.01 13.84 -5.40
CA ARG A 91 -2.26 14.10 -6.64
C ARG A 91 -3.04 13.71 -7.89
N TRP A 92 -3.75 12.58 -7.86
CA TRP A 92 -4.57 12.14 -8.99
C TRP A 92 -5.79 13.04 -9.20
N LEU A 93 -6.46 13.44 -8.10
CA LEU A 93 -7.60 14.37 -8.12
C LEU A 93 -7.25 15.67 -8.86
N LYS A 94 -6.11 16.28 -8.50
CA LYS A 94 -5.64 17.53 -9.12
C LYS A 94 -5.39 17.39 -10.63
N ARG A 95 -4.95 16.22 -11.09
CA ARG A 95 -4.59 15.97 -12.48
C ARG A 95 -5.77 15.56 -13.35
N ASN A 96 -6.80 14.95 -12.77
CA ASN A 96 -7.89 14.31 -13.53
C ASN A 96 -9.28 14.93 -13.27
N PRO A 97 -9.45 16.27 -13.39
CA PRO A 97 -10.73 16.92 -13.06
C PRO A 97 -11.90 16.41 -13.92
N LYS A 98 -11.63 15.96 -15.15
CA LYS A 98 -12.65 15.39 -16.03
C LYS A 98 -13.18 14.05 -15.51
N ALA A 99 -12.30 13.14 -15.12
CA ALA A 99 -12.71 11.85 -14.56
C ALA A 99 -13.41 12.04 -13.19
N VAL A 100 -12.93 12.98 -12.36
CA VAL A 100 -13.60 13.36 -11.11
C VAL A 100 -15.03 13.87 -11.39
N ALA A 101 -15.22 14.71 -12.42
CA ALA A 101 -16.56 15.16 -12.79
C ALA A 101 -17.48 14.00 -13.21
N VAL A 102 -16.97 13.00 -13.94
CA VAL A 102 -17.73 11.79 -14.28
C VAL A 102 -18.17 11.05 -13.02
N PHE A 103 -17.27 10.87 -12.04
CA PHE A 103 -17.63 10.22 -10.78
C PHE A 103 -18.72 10.98 -10.03
N LEU A 104 -18.57 12.31 -9.87
CA LEU A 104 -19.52 13.15 -9.16
C LEU A 104 -20.89 13.24 -9.86
N GLN A 105 -20.95 13.07 -11.18
CA GLN A 105 -22.19 13.03 -11.95
C GLN A 105 -22.90 11.67 -11.89
N ASN A 106 -22.24 10.61 -11.40
CA ASN A 106 -22.79 9.26 -11.30
C ASN A 106 -22.67 8.73 -9.85
N PRO A 107 -23.26 9.42 -8.84
CA PRO A 107 -23.12 9.06 -7.43
C PRO A 107 -23.85 7.77 -7.05
N ASP A 108 -24.71 7.23 -7.93
CA ASP A 108 -25.31 5.90 -7.79
C ASP A 108 -24.32 4.79 -8.16
N LEU A 109 -23.33 5.06 -9.01
CA LEU A 109 -22.32 4.10 -9.43
C LEU A 109 -21.03 4.18 -8.60
N PHE A 110 -20.60 5.38 -8.23
CA PHE A 110 -19.27 5.56 -7.64
C PHE A 110 -19.31 5.94 -6.16
N GLU A 111 -18.57 5.18 -5.37
CA GLU A 111 -18.09 5.60 -4.04
C GLU A 111 -16.65 6.07 -4.21
N LEU A 112 -16.28 7.24 -3.67
CA LEU A 112 -14.92 7.75 -3.72
C LEU A 112 -14.31 7.74 -2.32
N GLU A 113 -13.13 7.16 -2.17
CA GLU A 113 -12.46 6.92 -0.89
C GLU A 113 -10.97 7.29 -0.93
N ASN A 114 -10.33 7.34 0.22
CA ASN A 114 -9.03 7.97 0.39
C ASN A 114 -7.85 7.03 0.05
N HIS A 115 -7.00 7.43 -0.90
CA HIS A 115 -5.76 6.72 -1.24
C HIS A 115 -4.48 7.47 -0.82
N GLY A 116 -4.63 8.50 0.00
CA GLY A 116 -3.54 9.29 0.56
C GLY A 116 -3.19 10.56 -0.21
N GLU A 117 -2.39 11.41 0.43
CA GLU A 117 -1.94 12.67 -0.15
C GLU A 117 -0.88 12.45 -1.24
N LYS A 118 0.21 11.76 -0.92
CA LYS A 118 1.42 11.68 -1.74
C LYS A 118 1.62 10.35 -2.44
N HIS A 119 0.81 9.35 -2.07
CA HIS A 119 0.93 7.95 -2.48
C HIS A 119 2.21 7.30 -1.92
N ILE A 120 2.39 7.39 -0.60
CA ILE A 120 3.48 6.73 0.15
C ILE A 120 2.93 5.66 1.11
N PRO A 121 3.67 4.56 1.39
CA PRO A 121 3.17 3.49 2.26
C PRO A 121 2.86 4.03 3.65
N ALA A 122 1.65 3.75 4.15
CA ALA A 122 1.19 4.15 5.47
C ALA A 122 1.76 3.20 6.54
N ILE A 123 3.08 3.28 6.70
CA ILE A 123 3.90 2.49 7.63
C ILE A 123 4.68 3.49 8.47
N ASP A 124 4.63 3.34 9.79
CA ASP A 124 5.18 4.33 10.73
C ASP A 124 6.68 4.17 11.00
N LYS A 125 7.31 3.14 10.40
CA LYS A 125 8.76 2.92 10.46
C LYS A 125 9.41 3.13 9.10
N PRO A 126 10.66 3.67 9.05
CA PRO A 126 11.37 3.81 7.79
C PRO A 126 11.65 2.45 7.15
N VAL A 127 11.06 2.21 5.98
CA VAL A 127 11.25 0.99 5.18
C VAL A 127 10.95 1.29 3.72
N LEU A 128 11.55 0.52 2.81
CA LEU A 128 11.19 0.52 1.40
C LEU A 128 10.21 -0.61 1.11
N VAL A 129 9.08 -0.27 0.49
CA VAL A 129 8.10 -1.26 -0.02
C VAL A 129 7.99 -1.06 -1.52
N TYR A 130 8.36 -2.10 -2.30
CA TYR A 130 8.42 -2.03 -3.77
C TYR A 130 9.23 -0.82 -4.29
N GLY A 131 10.28 -0.41 -3.58
CA GLY A 131 11.12 0.74 -3.92
C GLY A 131 10.57 2.11 -3.51
N ILE A 132 9.42 2.16 -2.83
CA ILE A 132 8.81 3.39 -2.32
C ILE A 132 9.14 3.54 -0.83
N ALA A 133 9.64 4.71 -0.43
CA ALA A 133 9.86 5.03 0.97
C ALA A 133 8.53 5.17 1.71
N SER A 134 8.38 4.46 2.83
CA SER A 134 7.25 4.62 3.74
C SER A 134 7.14 6.04 4.29
N ALA A 135 5.95 6.36 4.82
CA ALA A 135 5.75 7.55 5.63
C ALA A 135 6.81 7.68 6.73
N GLY A 136 7.16 6.57 7.38
CA GLY A 136 8.36 6.47 8.20
C GLY A 136 8.25 7.10 9.59
N SER A 137 7.09 7.65 9.94
CA SER A 137 6.73 8.09 11.29
C SER A 137 5.21 8.12 11.47
N PRO A 138 4.69 8.08 12.71
CA PRO A 138 3.26 8.24 12.99
C PRO A 138 2.70 9.57 12.44
N ASP A 139 3.45 10.68 12.58
CA ASP A 139 3.01 11.98 12.07
C ASP A 139 2.93 12.00 10.54
N ALA A 140 3.86 11.34 9.85
CA ALA A 140 3.81 11.21 8.41
C ALA A 140 2.66 10.32 7.93
N VAL A 141 2.31 9.25 8.68
CA VAL A 141 1.12 8.44 8.42
C VAL A 141 -0.15 9.28 8.57
N ARG A 142 -0.24 10.08 9.64
CA ARG A 142 -1.36 10.99 9.86
C ARG A 142 -1.49 11.97 8.69
N GLN A 143 -0.40 12.62 8.31
CA GLN A 143 -0.36 13.58 7.21
C GLN A 143 -0.80 12.94 5.89
N GLU A 144 -0.33 11.74 5.58
CA GLU A 144 -0.71 11.04 4.34
C GLU A 144 -2.23 10.80 4.29
N VAL A 145 -2.83 10.39 5.40
CA VAL A 145 -4.27 10.07 5.49
C VAL A 145 -5.11 11.35 5.52
N GLU A 146 -4.86 12.27 6.45
CA GLU A 146 -5.63 13.51 6.60
C GLU A 146 -5.46 14.44 5.40
N GLY A 147 -4.26 14.52 4.82
CA GLY A 147 -3.99 15.30 3.61
C GLY A 147 -4.79 14.79 2.40
N GLY A 148 -4.89 13.45 2.24
CA GLY A 148 -5.73 12.83 1.22
C GLY A 148 -7.21 13.16 1.41
N ALA A 149 -7.73 12.97 2.63
CA ALA A 149 -9.12 13.27 2.96
C ALA A 149 -9.46 14.77 2.77
N ALA A 150 -8.57 15.67 3.19
CA ALA A 150 -8.74 17.11 3.01
C ALA A 150 -8.79 17.49 1.52
N ALA A 151 -7.95 16.87 0.68
CA ALA A 151 -7.97 17.11 -0.76
C ALA A 151 -9.27 16.62 -1.42
N MET A 152 -9.84 15.51 -0.95
CA MET A 152 -11.15 15.02 -1.40
C MET A 152 -12.25 16.02 -1.08
N VAL A 153 -12.33 16.48 0.18
CA VAL A 153 -13.33 17.49 0.61
C VAL A 153 -13.17 18.80 -0.18
N ALA A 154 -11.94 19.26 -0.38
CA ALA A 154 -11.66 20.45 -1.20
C ALA A 154 -12.07 20.28 -2.67
N SER A 155 -12.19 19.03 -3.16
CA SER A 155 -12.65 18.69 -4.51
C SER A 155 -14.16 18.45 -4.59
N GLY A 156 -14.92 18.73 -3.52
CA GLY A 156 -16.38 18.56 -3.47
C GLY A 156 -16.82 17.11 -3.24
N ILE A 157 -15.90 16.21 -2.87
CA ILE A 157 -16.20 14.82 -2.54
C ILE A 157 -16.57 14.76 -1.04
N PRO A 158 -17.61 14.00 -0.64
CA PRO A 158 -17.90 13.76 0.76
C PRO A 158 -16.69 13.24 1.54
N ALA A 159 -16.67 13.47 2.85
CA ALA A 159 -15.59 12.99 3.70
C ALA A 159 -15.47 11.45 3.60
N PRO A 160 -14.27 10.91 3.30
CA PRO A 160 -14.07 9.47 3.12
C PRO A 160 -14.20 8.72 4.45
N ARG A 161 -14.67 7.48 4.38
CA ARG A 161 -14.74 6.55 5.52
C ARG A 161 -13.66 5.47 5.44
N TRP A 162 -13.20 5.19 4.24
CA TRP A 162 -12.18 4.20 3.95
C TRP A 162 -10.87 4.87 3.58
N PHE A 163 -9.79 4.24 4.03
CA PHE A 163 -8.44 4.53 3.59
C PHE A 163 -7.82 3.26 3.01
N ARG A 164 -7.14 3.38 1.88
CA ARG A 164 -6.22 2.36 1.39
C ARG A 164 -4.87 3.03 1.18
N GLY A 165 -3.86 2.68 1.97
CA GLY A 165 -2.50 3.13 1.78
C GLY A 165 -1.89 2.54 0.51
N SER A 166 -0.96 3.29 -0.10
CA SER A 166 -0.19 2.77 -1.23
C SER A 166 0.54 1.47 -0.85
N THR A 167 0.79 0.61 -1.84
CA THR A 167 1.40 -0.73 -1.68
C THR A 167 0.57 -1.76 -0.92
N ALA A 168 -0.57 -1.36 -0.32
CA ALA A 168 -1.42 -2.20 0.53
C ALA A 168 -0.70 -2.87 1.72
N LYS A 169 0.53 -2.42 2.04
CA LYS A 169 1.30 -2.89 3.19
C LYS A 169 1.22 -1.90 4.35
N TYR A 170 1.08 -2.44 5.54
CA TYR A 170 1.00 -1.68 6.79
C TYR A 170 1.81 -2.36 7.88
N ASP A 171 2.24 -1.61 8.89
CA ASP A 171 2.50 -2.19 10.21
C ASP A 171 1.23 -2.09 11.08
N LEU A 172 1.16 -2.92 12.12
CA LEU A 172 -0.04 -2.98 12.98
C LEU A 172 -0.26 -1.68 13.77
N SER A 173 0.81 -0.91 14.04
CA SER A 173 0.73 0.37 14.73
C SER A 173 0.12 1.46 13.84
N ALA A 174 0.48 1.54 12.56
CA ALA A 174 -0.19 2.41 11.60
C ALA A 174 -1.65 2.01 11.40
N ILE A 175 -1.98 0.70 11.36
CA ILE A 175 -3.38 0.25 11.34
C ILE A 175 -4.15 0.82 12.54
N GLY A 176 -3.64 0.61 13.76
CA GLY A 176 -4.27 1.12 14.98
C GLY A 176 -4.44 2.64 14.98
N GLN A 177 -3.44 3.37 14.48
CA GLN A 177 -3.50 4.82 14.34
C GLN A 177 -4.60 5.25 13.36
N ILE A 178 -4.65 4.67 12.15
CA ILE A 178 -5.63 5.02 11.12
C ILE A 178 -7.06 4.71 11.59
N ARG A 179 -7.25 3.60 12.32
CA ARG A 179 -8.53 3.28 12.97
C ARG A 179 -8.92 4.31 14.03
N ALA A 180 -7.97 4.72 14.87
CA ALA A 180 -8.21 5.76 15.88
C ALA A 180 -8.52 7.14 15.29
N MET A 181 -8.13 7.38 14.03
CA MET A 181 -8.52 8.57 13.26
C MET A 181 -9.92 8.49 12.67
N GLY A 182 -10.62 7.35 12.81
CA GLY A 182 -11.99 7.14 12.34
C GLY A 182 -12.11 6.48 10.97
N TYR A 183 -11.00 6.10 10.33
CA TYR A 183 -11.02 5.46 9.01
C TYR A 183 -11.01 3.94 9.15
N ARG A 184 -11.73 3.27 8.25
CA ARG A 184 -11.59 1.83 7.99
C ARG A 184 -10.47 1.63 6.98
N ILE A 185 -9.76 0.50 7.06
CA ILE A 185 -8.67 0.20 6.12
C ILE A 185 -9.17 -0.83 5.12
N ALA A 186 -9.17 -0.46 3.84
CA ALA A 186 -9.65 -1.33 2.79
C ALA A 186 -8.55 -2.29 2.33
N GLY A 187 -8.65 -3.55 2.75
CA GLY A 187 -7.93 -4.67 2.15
C GLY A 187 -8.50 -5.10 0.80
N TYR A 188 -8.14 -6.31 0.36
CA TYR A 188 -8.73 -6.99 -0.79
C TYR A 188 -8.62 -8.52 -0.65
N SER A 189 -9.44 -9.28 -1.37
CA SER A 189 -9.32 -10.75 -1.47
C SER A 189 -8.76 -11.22 -2.81
N VAL A 190 -8.88 -10.39 -3.86
CA VAL A 190 -8.41 -10.70 -5.21
C VAL A 190 -7.58 -9.55 -5.78
N ASN A 191 -6.30 -9.81 -6.06
CA ASN A 191 -5.47 -8.91 -6.85
C ASN A 191 -5.70 -9.13 -8.35
N GLY A 192 -6.50 -8.26 -8.96
CA GLY A 192 -7.00 -8.40 -10.33
C GLY A 192 -5.92 -8.17 -11.38
N ASP A 193 -5.12 -7.12 -11.24
CA ASP A 193 -4.25 -6.60 -12.30
C ASP A 193 -2.74 -6.57 -11.97
N GLY A 194 -2.38 -7.02 -10.77
CA GLY A 194 -1.00 -7.10 -10.29
C GLY A 194 -0.30 -5.75 -10.23
N GLY A 195 -0.99 -4.69 -9.80
CA GLY A 195 -0.39 -3.34 -9.82
C GLY A 195 -0.37 -2.74 -11.22
N SER A 196 -1.34 -3.11 -12.06
CA SER A 196 -1.38 -2.80 -13.50
C SER A 196 -0.24 -3.41 -14.34
N LEU A 197 0.54 -4.37 -13.80
CA LEU A 197 1.69 -4.96 -14.51
C LEU A 197 1.33 -6.22 -15.30
N LEU A 198 0.14 -6.80 -15.09
CA LEU A 198 -0.28 -8.00 -15.80
C LEU A 198 -0.71 -7.70 -17.25
N GLY A 199 -0.59 -8.71 -18.10
CA GLY A 199 -1.16 -8.67 -19.45
C GLY A 199 -2.70 -8.72 -19.42
N ALA A 200 -3.33 -8.25 -20.50
CA ALA A 200 -4.78 -8.12 -20.60
C ALA A 200 -5.51 -9.45 -20.32
N THR A 201 -5.12 -10.57 -20.94
CA THR A 201 -5.76 -11.88 -20.78
C THR A 201 -5.63 -12.44 -19.36
N VAL A 202 -4.48 -12.20 -18.70
CA VAL A 202 -4.27 -12.68 -17.32
C VAL A 202 -5.12 -11.86 -16.35
N THR A 203 -5.17 -10.55 -16.54
CA THR A 203 -6.00 -9.63 -15.75
C THR A 203 -7.48 -10.00 -15.87
N GLU A 204 -7.95 -10.17 -17.11
CA GLU A 204 -9.32 -10.58 -17.42
C GLU A 204 -9.68 -11.88 -16.69
N LYS A 205 -8.86 -12.93 -16.85
CA LYS A 205 -9.09 -14.23 -16.22
C LYS A 205 -9.14 -14.15 -14.69
N ARG A 206 -8.25 -13.36 -14.06
CA ARG A 206 -8.20 -13.21 -12.60
C ARG A 206 -9.47 -12.57 -12.06
N ILE A 207 -9.86 -11.42 -12.64
CA ILE A 207 -11.05 -10.69 -12.22
C ILE A 207 -12.31 -11.52 -12.49
N SER A 208 -12.41 -12.14 -13.67
CA SER A 208 -13.52 -13.03 -14.04
C SER A 208 -13.66 -14.30 -13.19
N SER A 209 -12.68 -14.60 -12.32
CA SER A 209 -12.68 -15.72 -11.38
C SER A 209 -13.06 -15.35 -9.96
N ALA A 210 -13.35 -14.06 -9.70
CA ALA A 210 -13.83 -13.59 -8.41
C ALA A 210 -15.09 -14.34 -7.97
N LYS A 211 -15.14 -14.64 -6.69
CA LYS A 211 -16.17 -15.43 -6.02
C LYS A 211 -17.10 -14.54 -5.23
N ASP A 212 -18.25 -15.09 -4.90
CA ASP A 212 -19.21 -14.46 -4.00
C ASP A 212 -18.57 -14.05 -2.66
N GLY A 213 -18.61 -12.75 -2.35
CA GLY A 213 -17.98 -12.13 -1.20
C GLY A 213 -16.65 -11.44 -1.48
N ASP A 214 -16.10 -11.53 -2.70
CA ASP A 214 -14.77 -11.00 -2.99
C ASP A 214 -14.72 -9.48 -3.12
N VAL A 215 -13.59 -8.92 -2.68
CA VAL A 215 -13.18 -7.54 -2.96
C VAL A 215 -12.00 -7.59 -3.93
N VAL A 216 -12.23 -7.11 -5.15
CA VAL A 216 -11.22 -7.08 -6.21
C VAL A 216 -10.48 -5.74 -6.16
N ILE A 217 -9.16 -5.77 -6.13
CA ILE A 217 -8.31 -4.58 -6.34
C ILE A 217 -7.80 -4.56 -7.78
N SER A 218 -7.87 -3.39 -8.41
CA SER A 218 -7.27 -3.07 -9.71
C SER A 218 -6.96 -1.58 -9.78
N HIS A 219 -6.40 -1.11 -10.90
CA HIS A 219 -5.95 0.28 -11.07
C HIS A 219 -6.67 0.94 -12.24
N ILE A 220 -7.08 2.20 -12.06
CA ILE A 220 -7.79 3.01 -13.07
C ILE A 220 -6.95 4.19 -13.60
N ASN A 221 -5.64 4.16 -13.34
CA ASN A 221 -4.74 5.30 -13.57
C ASN A 221 -3.59 5.02 -14.56
N GLN A 222 -3.68 3.93 -15.34
CA GLN A 222 -2.61 3.46 -16.25
C GLN A 222 -3.15 3.19 -17.67
N PRO A 223 -3.59 4.22 -18.42
CA PRO A 223 -4.25 4.07 -19.71
C PRO A 223 -3.41 3.39 -20.79
N THR A 224 -2.09 3.33 -20.62
CA THR A 224 -1.17 2.70 -21.57
C THR A 224 -0.86 1.25 -21.24
N HIS A 225 -1.22 0.76 -20.04
CA HIS A 225 -0.92 -0.59 -19.62
C HIS A 225 -1.94 -1.57 -20.20
N ALA A 226 -1.47 -2.77 -20.59
CA ALA A 226 -2.33 -3.82 -21.15
C ALA A 226 -3.40 -4.30 -20.13
N ALA A 227 -3.09 -4.22 -18.84
CA ALA A 227 -4.00 -4.59 -17.76
C ALA A 227 -5.38 -3.94 -17.88
N GLY A 228 -5.45 -2.65 -18.25
CA GLY A 228 -6.73 -1.91 -18.30
C GLY A 228 -7.72 -2.46 -19.34
N GLU A 229 -7.23 -3.00 -20.46
CA GLU A 229 -8.08 -3.74 -21.41
C GLU A 229 -8.61 -5.05 -20.80
N GLY A 230 -7.78 -5.73 -20.01
CA GLY A 230 -8.18 -6.93 -19.28
C GLY A 230 -9.24 -6.64 -18.22
N VAL A 231 -9.10 -5.53 -17.49
CA VAL A 231 -10.12 -5.05 -16.55
C VAL A 231 -11.43 -4.84 -17.28
N ALA A 232 -11.45 -4.01 -18.34
CA ALA A 232 -12.67 -3.68 -19.07
C ALA A 232 -13.40 -4.93 -19.60
N ARG A 233 -12.66 -5.91 -20.14
CA ARG A 233 -13.23 -7.18 -20.61
C ARG A 233 -13.82 -8.00 -19.46
N ALA A 234 -13.14 -8.11 -18.31
CA ALA A 234 -13.67 -8.83 -17.16
C ALA A 234 -14.95 -8.19 -16.58
N LEU A 235 -15.07 -6.86 -16.62
CA LEU A 235 -16.28 -6.17 -16.17
C LEU A 235 -17.51 -6.60 -16.99
N VAL A 236 -17.35 -6.65 -18.32
CA VAL A 236 -18.39 -7.12 -19.24
C VAL A 236 -18.71 -8.59 -19.02
N ASP A 237 -17.68 -9.43 -18.88
CA ASP A 237 -17.85 -10.88 -18.62
C ASP A 237 -18.61 -11.15 -17.32
N LEU A 238 -18.23 -10.49 -16.22
CA LEU A 238 -18.88 -10.66 -14.93
C LEU A 238 -20.34 -10.18 -14.97
N LYS A 239 -20.61 -9.06 -15.65
CA LYS A 239 -21.98 -8.59 -15.85
C LYS A 239 -22.81 -9.59 -16.66
N ALA A 240 -22.25 -10.13 -17.74
CA ALA A 240 -22.91 -11.15 -18.56
C ALA A 240 -23.20 -12.44 -17.78
N LYS A 241 -22.38 -12.78 -16.78
CA LYS A 241 -22.61 -13.90 -15.85
C LYS A 241 -23.67 -13.61 -14.78
N GLY A 242 -24.19 -12.39 -14.69
CA GLY A 242 -25.18 -12.00 -13.67
C GLY A 242 -24.58 -11.74 -12.29
N THR A 243 -23.30 -11.39 -12.21
CA THR A 243 -22.65 -10.94 -10.97
C THR A 243 -23.33 -9.67 -10.44
N GLU A 244 -23.65 -9.66 -9.15
CA GLU A 244 -24.09 -8.47 -8.43
C GLU A 244 -22.85 -7.65 -8.03
N PHE A 245 -22.79 -6.40 -8.47
CA PHE A 245 -21.73 -5.48 -8.08
C PHE A 245 -22.24 -4.55 -6.99
N VAL A 246 -21.41 -4.32 -5.98
CA VAL A 246 -21.71 -3.40 -4.87
C VAL A 246 -20.51 -2.52 -4.56
N ARG A 247 -20.75 -1.36 -3.96
CA ARG A 247 -19.70 -0.52 -3.37
C ARG A 247 -19.45 -0.98 -1.94
N LEU A 248 -18.27 -0.67 -1.40
CA LEU A 248 -17.94 -1.05 -0.02
C LEU A 248 -18.92 -0.47 1.00
N GLN A 249 -19.50 0.70 0.76
CA GLN A 249 -20.54 1.28 1.64
C GLN A 249 -21.90 0.58 1.59
N ASP A 250 -22.20 -0.20 0.55
CA ASP A 250 -23.55 -0.73 0.33
C ASP A 250 -23.79 -2.03 1.11
N VAL A 251 -22.74 -2.62 1.68
CA VAL A 251 -22.77 -3.97 2.24
C VAL A 251 -21.88 -4.07 3.47
N ALA A 252 -22.23 -4.96 4.41
CA ALA A 252 -21.33 -5.29 5.51
C ALA A 252 -20.07 -5.97 4.98
N ASP A 253 -18.97 -5.82 5.71
CA ASP A 253 -17.66 -6.34 5.33
C ASP A 253 -16.96 -6.96 6.53
N THR A 254 -15.87 -7.65 6.26
CA THR A 254 -15.04 -8.30 7.27
C THR A 254 -13.60 -8.22 6.81
N GLY A 255 -12.81 -7.46 7.56
CA GLY A 255 -11.36 -7.33 7.36
C GLY A 255 -10.57 -7.96 8.50
N ASP A 256 -9.37 -8.44 8.19
CA ASP A 256 -8.42 -8.94 9.20
C ASP A 256 -7.64 -7.80 9.86
N ASP A 257 -6.72 -8.13 10.77
CA ASP A 257 -5.80 -7.19 11.44
C ASP A 257 -6.46 -5.97 12.12
N LYS A 258 -7.76 -6.08 12.47
CA LYS A 258 -8.59 -4.99 13.03
C LYS A 258 -8.74 -3.78 12.10
N THR A 259 -8.75 -4.04 10.80
CA THR A 259 -8.88 -3.00 9.76
C THR A 259 -10.30 -2.41 9.66
N THR A 260 -11.32 -3.13 10.12
CA THR A 260 -12.73 -2.80 9.86
C THR A 260 -13.60 -2.73 11.11
N GLU A 261 -13.25 -3.48 12.16
CA GLU A 261 -13.86 -3.50 13.51
C GLU A 261 -13.24 -2.49 14.46
#